data_AF-A0A840PYD1-F1
#
_entry.id   AF-A0A840PYD1-F1
#
_cell.length_a   1.000
_cell.length_b   1.000
_cell.length_c   1.000
_cell.angle_alpha   90.00
_cell.angle_beta   90.00
_cell.angle_gamma   90.00
#
_symmetry.space_group_name_H-M   'P 1'
#
loop_
_entity.id
_entity.type
_entity.pdbx_description
1 polymer ?
#
loop_
_entity_poly.entity_id
_entity_poly.type
_entity_poly.pdbx_seq_one_letter_code
_entity_poly.pdbx_strand_id
1 'polypeptide(L)' 'MSRRLIEVGVIIDFRPPDGIRVGLSPLTTGFAGTWRAMDVIRTLAAGSR' A
#
# COMPACT_ATOMS: atom_id res chain seq x y z
N MET A 1 -9.36 -0.94 -5.39
CA MET A 1 -8.35 -1.14 -4.32
C MET A 1 -7.62 0.16 -3.95
N SER A 2 -6.92 0.79 -4.89
CA SER A 2 -6.00 1.92 -4.67
C SER A 2 -6.55 3.06 -3.80
N ARG A 3 -7.79 3.48 -4.05
CA ARG A 3 -8.49 4.49 -3.23
C ARG A 3 -8.60 4.08 -1.76
N ARG A 4 -8.97 2.82 -1.48
CA ARG A 4 -9.12 2.31 -0.11
C ARG A 4 -7.79 2.31 0.64
N LEU A 5 -6.68 2.01 -0.05
CA LEU A 5 -5.33 2.07 0.53
C LEU A 5 -5.01 3.50 1.01
N ILE A 6 -5.27 4.50 0.17
CA ILE A 6 -5.02 5.92 0.50
C ILE A 6 -5.91 6.36 1.66
N GLU A 7 -7.18 5.96 1.68
CA GLU A 7 -8.13 6.28 2.77
C GLU A 7 -7.68 5.73 4.13
N VAL A 8 -6.97 4.59 4.16
CA VAL A 8 -6.41 3.99 5.39
C VAL A 8 -4.94 4.38 5.64
N GLY A 9 -4.43 5.40 4.95
CA GLY A 9 -3.11 5.98 5.18
C GLY A 9 -1.94 5.27 4.49
N VAL A 10 -2.21 4.30 3.62
CA VAL A 10 -1.19 3.67 2.76
C VAL A 10 -1.14 4.42 1.43
N ILE A 11 -0.30 5.45 1.39
CA ILE A 11 -0.15 6.32 0.21
C ILE A 11 0.66 5.57 -0.87
N ILE A 12 0.04 5.38 -2.03
CA ILE A 12 0.63 4.68 -3.18
C ILE A 12 0.42 5.49 -4.46
N ASP A 13 1.20 5.16 -5.48
CA ASP A 13 0.97 5.63 -6.84
C ASP A 13 0.17 4.57 -7.63
N PHE A 14 -0.99 4.95 -8.18
CA PHE A 14 -1.81 4.04 -8.97
C PHE A 14 -1.33 3.98 -10.42
N ARG A 15 -1.27 2.77 -10.96
CA ARG A 15 -0.79 2.49 -12.31
C ARG A 15 -1.84 1.70 -13.08
N PRO A 16 -2.46 2.27 -14.12
CA PRO A 16 -3.43 1.55 -14.93
C PRO A 16 -2.88 0.23 -15.51
N PRO A 17 -3.71 -0.80 -15.68
CA PRO A 17 -5.13 -0.82 -15.30
C PRO A 17 -5.36 -1.06 -13.79
N ASP A 18 -4.55 -1.89 -13.13
CA ASP A 18 -4.80 -2.33 -11.73
C ASP A 18 -3.53 -2.39 -10.85
N GLY A 19 -2.43 -1.79 -11.33
CA GLY A 19 -1.15 -1.78 -10.63
C GLY A 19 -1.06 -0.68 -9.56
N ILE A 20 -0.14 -0.90 -8.61
CA ILE A 20 0.29 0.12 -7.65
C ILE A 20 1.82 0.14 -7.56
N ARG A 21 2.39 1.28 -7.17
CA ARG A 21 3.80 1.41 -6.79
C ARG A 21 3.91 1.87 -5.35
N VAL A 22 4.86 1.26 -4.65
CA VAL A 22 5.20 1.59 -3.27
C VAL A 22 6.61 2.18 -3.27
N GLY A 23 6.70 3.47 -2.94
CA GLY A 23 7.99 4.15 -2.80
C GLY A 23 8.56 3.94 -1.41
N LEU A 24 9.69 3.24 -1.31
CA LEU A 24 10.42 3.08 -0.06
C LEU A 24 11.57 4.08 -0.04
N SER A 25 11.49 5.08 0.83
CA SER A 25 12.58 6.05 1.05
C SER A 25 13.50 5.53 2.14
N PRO A 26 14.79 5.30 1.89
CA PRO A 26 15.71 4.81 2.93
C PRO A 26 15.91 5.82 4.07
N LEU A 27 15.60 7.11 3.86
CA LEU A 27 15.75 8.15 4.87
C LEU A 27 14.55 8.23 5.85
N THR A 28 13.36 7.84 5.41
CA THR A 28 12.12 8.08 6.17
C THR A 28 11.27 6.82 6.37
N THR A 29 11.52 5.78 5.59
CA THR A 29 10.75 4.53 5.64
C THR A 29 11.48 3.50 6.51
N GLY A 30 10.93 3.22 7.69
CA GLY A 30 11.41 2.16 8.57
C GLY A 30 10.72 0.82 8.32
N PHE A 31 11.38 -0.29 8.69
CA PHE A 31 10.86 -1.64 8.50
C PHE A 31 9.48 -1.89 9.12
N ALA A 32 9.23 -1.37 10.32
CA ALA A 32 7.93 -1.52 10.99
C ALA A 32 6.80 -0.79 10.25
N GLY A 33 7.09 0.33 9.58
CA GLY A 33 6.13 1.03 8.73
C GLY A 33 5.83 0.22 7.47
N THR A 34 6.87 -0.28 6.81
CA THR A 34 6.74 -1.16 5.63
C THR A 34 5.91 -2.40 5.94
N TRP A 35 6.20 -3.09 7.04
CA TRP A 35 5.46 -4.28 7.44
C TRP A 35 3.97 -4.00 7.64
N ARG A 36 3.63 -2.93 8.37
CA ARG A 36 2.23 -2.51 8.59
C ARG A 36 1.52 -2.20 7.27
N ALA A 37 2.17 -1.48 6.36
CA ALA A 37 1.59 -1.18 5.04
C ALA A 37 1.32 -2.46 4.22
N MET A 38 2.26 -3.42 4.22
CA MET A 38 2.10 -4.68 3.50
C MET A 38 0.98 -5.56 4.07
N ASP A 39 0.80 -5.56 5.39
CA ASP A 39 -0.29 -6.26 6.06
C ASP A 39 -1.68 -5.70 5.67
N VAL A 40 -1.81 -4.37 5.62
CA VAL A 40 -3.02 -3.70 5.14
C VAL A 40 -3.31 -4.05 3.68
N ILE A 41 -2.29 -4.01 2.81
CA ILE A 41 -2.42 -4.39 1.39
C ILE A 41 -2.93 -5.83 1.26
N ARG A 42 -2.30 -6.77 1.97
CA ARG A 42 -2.71 -8.19 1.98
C ARG A 42 -4.16 -8.35 2.42
N THR A 43 -4.55 -7.70 3.51
CA THR A 43 -5.90 -7.79 4.08
C THR A 43 -6.96 -7.31 3.10
N LEU A 44 -6.75 -6.14 2.49
CA LEU A 44 -7.69 -5.61 1.52
C LEU A 44 -7.74 -6.46 0.24
N ALA A 45 -6.60 -7.00 -0.22
CA ALA A 45 -6.52 -7.82 -1.42
C ALA A 45 -7.26 -9.15 -1.25
N ALA A 46 -7.18 -9.77 -0.07
CA ALA A 46 -7.91 -10.98 0.26
C ALA A 46 -9.45 -10.79 0.25
N GLY A 47 -9.92 -9.58 0.57
CA GLY A 47 -11.35 -9.25 0.60
C GLY A 47 -11.95 -8.72 -0.71
N SER A 48 -11.18 -8.67 -1.79
CA SER A 48 -11.62 -8.09 -3.09
C SER A 48 -11.90 -9.15 -4.16
N ARG A 49 -12.39 -10.33 -3.78
CA ARG A 49 -12.81 -11.38 -4.72
C ARG A 49 -14.21 -11.09 -5.28
#